data_AF-A0A538C7T8-F1
#
_entry.id   AF-A0A538C7T8-F1
#
_cell.length_a   1.000
_cell.length_b   1.000
_cell.length_c   1.000
_cell.angle_alpha   90.00
_cell.angle_beta   90.00
_cell.angle_gamma   90.00
#
_symmetry.space_group_name_H-M   'P 1'
#
loop_
_entity.id
_entity.type
_entity.pdbx_description
1 polymer ?
#
loop_
_entity_poly.entity_id
_entity_poly.type
_entity_poly.pdbx_seq_one_letter_code
_entity_poly.pdbx_strand_id
1 'polypeptide(L)'
;MRSDCSRCNTPQALPSARCRRRGARLVIASYIQASHAIVSTSAHQRVRTGRASAPPGTRSDATDPLVSIVSAPGKLTILASGPETSAAAARCSASLYWRSSWMSPARLRSLPGLPRKLYRRSQALRQQREERRFRTRLRPDQDAPELLLSPHWDDAVLDCFALLDSERELKVVNVFAGVPSPGKLTPWDAITGATDSAARARERIAEDTVALARTGRQPVNLALLDAQYRADPQALRLHELDSALAAEVPVASRLYVPAGIGAHPDHVFVRRYGRMLLRFGMPVTLYADLPYCIFHGWPHWVDGEDRDPARNVNAYWELFLGAVEEMPPLESAEIVHLDEARRQAKLAAMRCYRTQYPSLNYGARVVLGDPAIHGFEVRWELRPRGPQPHCAAA
;
A
#
# COMPACT_ATOMS: atom_id res chain seq x y z
N MET A 1 -56.57 -43.03 -10.66
CA MET A 1 -56.90 -43.80 -9.44
C MET A 1 -55.57 -44.19 -8.81
N ARG A 2 -55.27 -43.79 -7.56
CA ARG A 2 -55.44 -44.57 -6.30
C ARG A 2 -54.82 -45.97 -6.42
N SER A 3 -53.92 -46.46 -5.55
CA SER A 3 -53.50 -46.12 -4.17
C SER A 3 -52.03 -46.59 -3.95
N ASP A 4 -51.16 -46.08 -3.07
CA ASP A 4 -51.23 -45.47 -1.72
C ASP A 4 -51.41 -46.47 -0.54
N CYS A 5 -50.84 -46.13 0.64
CA CYS A 5 -50.70 -46.89 1.92
C CYS A 5 -49.60 -48.00 2.00
N SER A 6 -48.90 -48.23 3.12
CA SER A 6 -48.93 -47.54 4.45
C SER A 6 -47.73 -47.84 5.38
N ARG A 7 -47.33 -46.81 6.17
CA ARG A 7 -47.08 -46.77 7.65
C ARG A 7 -46.11 -47.78 8.31
N CYS A 8 -44.99 -47.35 8.93
CA CYS A 8 -44.80 -46.64 10.22
C CYS A 8 -44.54 -47.58 11.42
N ASN A 9 -43.48 -47.29 12.21
CA ASN A 9 -43.60 -47.22 13.67
C ASN A 9 -42.41 -46.50 14.34
N THR A 10 -42.73 -45.55 15.21
CA THR A 10 -41.88 -45.02 16.30
C THR A 10 -42.54 -45.35 17.64
N PRO A 11 -41.76 -45.37 18.73
CA PRO A 11 -42.13 -44.53 19.88
C PRO A 11 -40.91 -43.77 20.45
N GLN A 12 -40.99 -42.44 20.64
CA GLN A 12 -41.30 -41.72 21.90
C GLN A 12 -40.17 -41.72 22.97
N ALA A 13 -39.98 -40.71 23.83
CA ALA A 13 -40.18 -39.25 23.72
C ALA A 13 -39.67 -38.56 25.02
N LEU A 14 -38.79 -37.53 24.89
CA LEU A 14 -38.72 -36.31 25.74
C LEU A 14 -38.37 -36.47 27.27
N PRO A 15 -37.95 -35.42 28.03
CA PRO A 15 -38.35 -34.02 27.89
C PRO A 15 -37.32 -32.87 28.03
N SER A 16 -37.78 -31.73 27.49
CA SER A 16 -37.42 -30.32 27.68
C SER A 16 -36.28 -29.88 28.62
N ALA A 17 -35.42 -29.00 28.08
CA ALA A 17 -34.91 -27.83 28.80
C ALA A 17 -34.87 -26.60 27.87
N ARG A 18 -35.62 -25.53 28.22
CA ARG A 18 -35.51 -24.21 27.58
C ARG A 18 -34.31 -23.47 28.19
N CYS A 19 -33.39 -22.95 27.38
CA CYS A 19 -32.55 -21.83 27.83
C CYS A 19 -32.30 -20.79 26.73
N ARG A 20 -32.02 -19.56 27.15
CA ARG A 20 -32.29 -18.33 26.39
C ARG A 20 -31.14 -17.95 25.44
N ARG A 21 -31.48 -17.37 24.29
CA ARG A 21 -30.52 -16.59 23.47
C ARG A 21 -29.89 -15.48 24.33
N ARG A 22 -28.57 -15.52 24.52
CA ARG A 22 -27.74 -14.36 24.90
C ARG A 22 -26.47 -14.39 24.04
N GLY A 23 -25.99 -13.20 23.66
CA GLY A 23 -25.06 -13.05 22.55
C GLY A 23 -23.67 -13.65 22.79
N ALA A 24 -23.19 -14.42 21.81
CA ALA A 24 -21.78 -14.81 21.74
C ALA A 24 -20.93 -13.57 21.37
N ARG A 25 -20.13 -13.08 22.32
CA ARG A 25 -18.99 -12.22 22.01
C ARG A 25 -17.89 -13.10 21.43
N LEU A 26 -17.55 -12.91 20.16
CA LEU A 26 -16.34 -13.50 19.59
C LEU A 26 -15.12 -12.85 20.25
N VAL A 27 -14.44 -13.60 21.12
CA VAL A 27 -13.15 -13.19 21.71
C VAL A 27 -12.05 -13.73 20.81
N ILE A 28 -11.51 -12.87 19.94
CA ILE A 28 -10.29 -13.17 19.20
C ILE A 28 -9.11 -12.92 20.15
N ALA A 29 -8.55 -14.00 20.70
CA ALA A 29 -7.28 -13.94 21.41
C ALA A 29 -6.14 -13.73 20.40
N SER A 30 -5.40 -12.63 20.53
CA SER A 30 -4.20 -12.39 19.74
C SER A 30 -3.02 -13.15 20.35
N TYR A 31 -2.65 -14.30 19.76
CA TYR A 31 -1.35 -14.92 20.01
C TYR A 31 -0.41 -14.60 18.85
N ILE A 32 0.67 -13.89 19.16
CA ILE A 32 1.80 -13.68 18.24
C ILE A 32 2.77 -14.83 18.52
N GLN A 33 2.96 -15.71 17.53
CA GLN A 33 4.02 -16.71 17.60
C GLN A 33 5.21 -16.20 16.78
N ALA A 34 6.37 -16.10 17.43
CA ALA A 34 7.59 -15.71 16.76
C ALA A 34 8.11 -16.88 15.93
N SER A 35 8.33 -16.68 14.64
CA SER A 35 8.99 -17.66 13.79
C SER A 35 10.48 -17.73 14.14
N HIS A 36 10.88 -18.80 14.81
CA HIS A 36 12.29 -19.17 14.90
C HIS A 36 12.79 -19.56 13.51
N ALA A 37 13.91 -18.95 13.09
CA ALA A 37 14.64 -19.44 11.93
C ALA A 37 15.31 -20.77 12.28
N ILE A 38 14.73 -21.88 11.83
CA ILE A 38 15.40 -23.19 11.86
C ILE A 38 16.26 -23.29 10.60
N VAL A 39 17.54 -22.98 10.74
CA VAL A 39 18.53 -23.33 9.72
C VAL A 39 18.83 -24.82 9.86
N SER A 40 18.40 -25.61 8.87
CA SER A 40 18.74 -27.03 8.79
C SER A 40 20.14 -27.20 8.18
N THR A 41 21.17 -27.31 9.02
CA THR A 41 22.50 -27.79 8.60
C THR A 41 22.65 -29.27 8.91
N SER A 42 22.33 -30.12 7.94
CA SER A 42 22.53 -31.57 8.01
C SER A 42 23.25 -32.09 6.77
N ALA A 43 24.58 -32.01 6.76
CA ALA A 43 25.44 -32.81 5.90
C ALA A 43 26.83 -32.96 6.53
N HIS A 44 27.07 -34.08 7.22
CA HIS A 44 28.43 -34.48 7.57
C HIS A 44 29.20 -34.84 6.29
N GLN A 45 30.30 -34.14 6.03
CA GLN A 45 31.37 -34.72 5.19
C GLN A 45 32.72 -34.56 5.89
N ARG A 46 33.28 -35.70 6.30
CA ARG A 46 34.61 -35.76 6.90
C ARG A 46 35.66 -35.59 5.82
N VAL A 47 36.49 -34.56 5.91
CA VAL A 47 37.78 -34.52 5.20
C VAL A 47 38.88 -34.48 6.25
N ARG A 48 39.75 -35.49 6.22
CA ARG A 48 40.99 -35.52 7.00
C ARG A 48 41.97 -34.52 6.41
N THR A 49 42.57 -33.65 7.23
CA THR A 49 43.82 -32.95 6.90
C THR A 49 44.92 -33.36 7.87
N GLY A 50 46.14 -33.43 7.35
CA GLY A 50 47.31 -34.00 8.04
C GLY A 50 47.97 -33.07 9.07
N ARG A 51 48.99 -33.60 9.75
CA ARG A 51 49.61 -33.03 10.96
C ARG A 51 51.09 -32.66 10.72
N ALA A 52 51.46 -31.41 10.99
CA ALA A 52 52.82 -30.88 11.24
C ALA A 52 52.65 -29.54 12.01
N SER A 53 53.24 -29.23 13.18
CA SER A 53 54.65 -29.14 13.62
C SER A 53 55.34 -27.80 13.23
N ALA A 54 55.88 -26.96 14.14
CA ALA A 54 55.88 -27.04 15.61
C ALA A 54 55.78 -25.66 16.38
N PRO A 55 56.82 -25.02 17.01
CA PRO A 55 56.60 -24.28 18.29
C PRO A 55 57.24 -22.84 18.37
N PRO A 56 57.46 -22.20 19.56
CA PRO A 56 56.44 -21.66 20.48
C PRO A 56 56.72 -20.21 21.00
N GLY A 57 55.74 -19.62 21.72
CA GLY A 57 55.86 -18.37 22.51
C GLY A 57 54.74 -17.36 22.17
N THR A 58 54.08 -16.65 23.09
CA THR A 58 54.27 -16.41 24.54
C THR A 58 52.91 -16.41 25.29
N ARG A 59 52.92 -16.57 26.63
CA ARG A 59 51.70 -16.52 27.48
C ARG A 59 51.13 -15.11 27.64
N SER A 60 49.81 -14.99 27.68
CA SER A 60 49.10 -14.16 28.69
C SER A 60 47.70 -14.71 28.94
N ASP A 61 47.34 -14.89 30.22
CA ASP A 61 46.05 -15.42 30.65
C ASP A 61 44.93 -14.37 30.55
N ALA A 62 43.76 -14.79 30.04
CA ALA A 62 42.44 -14.26 30.43
C ALA A 62 41.36 -15.28 30.04
N THR A 63 40.57 -15.72 31.01
CA THR A 63 39.60 -16.83 30.92
C THR A 63 38.30 -16.45 30.23
N ASP A 64 37.88 -17.21 29.20
CA ASP A 64 36.49 -17.23 28.73
C ASP A 64 35.59 -18.04 29.70
N PRO A 65 34.48 -17.49 30.20
CA PRO A 65 33.52 -18.24 30.99
C PRO A 65 32.57 -19.06 30.10
N LEU A 66 32.75 -20.38 30.10
CA LEU A 66 31.73 -21.34 29.65
C LEU A 66 30.46 -21.21 30.51
N VAL A 67 29.36 -20.70 29.93
CA VAL A 67 28.05 -20.66 30.58
C VAL A 67 27.18 -21.81 30.08
N SER A 68 27.15 -22.89 30.85
CA SER A 68 26.14 -23.95 30.70
C SER A 68 24.80 -23.48 31.27
N ILE A 69 23.74 -23.45 30.46
CA ILE A 69 22.38 -23.14 30.93
C ILE A 69 21.57 -24.44 30.99
N VAL A 70 21.20 -24.84 32.21
CA VAL A 70 20.19 -25.88 32.48
C VAL A 70 18.83 -25.19 32.61
N SER A 71 17.83 -25.65 31.85
CA SER A 71 16.48 -25.08 31.86
C SER A 71 15.64 -25.54 33.04
N ALA A 72 15.07 -24.58 33.78
CA ALA A 72 13.90 -24.79 34.64
C ALA A 72 13.00 -23.54 34.60
N PRO A 73 11.66 -23.68 34.60
CA PRO A 73 10.76 -22.56 34.31
C PRO A 73 10.26 -21.81 35.57
N GLY A 74 10.25 -20.48 35.50
CA GLY A 74 9.34 -19.65 36.31
C GLY A 74 9.99 -18.53 37.12
N LYS A 75 9.51 -17.30 36.88
CA LYS A 75 9.75 -16.06 37.63
C LYS A 75 11.20 -15.58 37.72
N LEU A 76 11.51 -14.52 36.96
CA LEU A 76 12.66 -13.65 37.24
C LEU A 76 12.17 -12.31 37.80
N THR A 77 12.46 -12.07 39.09
CA THR A 77 12.38 -10.75 39.71
C THR A 77 13.74 -10.08 39.52
N ILE A 78 13.79 -8.92 38.86
CA ILE A 78 15.04 -8.17 38.69
C ILE A 78 15.16 -7.14 39.81
N LEU A 79 16.08 -7.38 40.74
CA LEU A 79 16.63 -6.35 41.62
C LEU A 79 17.76 -5.64 40.86
N ALA A 80 17.70 -4.31 40.78
CA ALA A 80 18.73 -3.51 40.13
C ALA A 80 19.57 -2.76 41.17
N SER A 81 20.89 -2.75 40.97
CA SER A 81 21.85 -1.96 41.74
C SER A 81 22.89 -1.34 40.80
N GLY A 82 23.16 -0.04 40.95
CA GLY A 82 24.17 0.70 40.16
C GLY A 82 23.59 1.61 39.07
N PRO A 83 23.77 2.94 39.16
CA PRO A 83 23.19 3.90 38.21
C PRO A 83 24.20 4.37 37.15
N GLU A 84 24.56 3.54 36.16
CA GLU A 84 25.32 4.01 34.98
C GLU A 84 25.24 3.02 33.80
N THR A 85 24.08 2.94 33.13
CA THR A 85 23.88 2.49 31.72
C THR A 85 22.38 2.32 31.40
N SER A 86 21.67 3.39 31.04
CA SER A 86 20.23 3.32 30.71
C SER A 86 19.81 4.01 29.40
N ALA A 87 20.78 4.37 28.53
CA ALA A 87 20.52 5.11 27.30
C ALA A 87 20.54 4.28 25.99
N ALA A 88 21.06 3.05 26.00
CA ALA A 88 21.41 2.32 24.75
C ALA A 88 20.49 1.14 24.36
N ALA A 89 19.65 0.61 25.26
CA ALA A 89 18.98 -0.68 25.08
C ALA A 89 17.46 -0.61 24.80
N ALA A 90 16.96 0.50 24.26
CA ALA A 90 15.51 0.71 24.05
C ALA A 90 15.17 1.39 22.72
N ARG A 91 15.66 0.86 21.59
CA ARG A 91 15.17 1.24 20.24
C ARG A 91 15.57 0.27 19.13
N CYS A 92 14.98 -0.93 19.10
CA CYS A 92 14.88 -1.73 17.87
C CYS A 92 13.72 -2.74 17.96
N SER A 93 12.54 -2.31 17.50
CA SER A 93 11.43 -3.21 17.20
C SER A 93 10.87 -2.80 15.86
N ALA A 94 11.26 -3.53 14.81
CA ALA A 94 10.85 -3.27 13.44
C ALA A 94 9.37 -3.62 13.26
N SER A 95 8.48 -2.67 13.58
CA SER A 95 7.08 -2.72 13.18
C SER A 95 6.96 -2.12 11.79
N LEU A 96 6.79 -2.97 10.77
CA LEU A 96 6.44 -2.55 9.42
C LEU A 96 5.22 -1.63 9.46
N TYR A 97 5.36 -0.48 8.80
CA TYR A 97 4.39 0.61 8.81
C TYR A 97 3.10 0.20 8.06
N TRP A 98 2.11 -0.33 8.78
CA TRP A 98 0.81 -0.67 8.19
C TRP A 98 -0.38 -0.08 8.98
N ARG A 99 -0.34 1.24 9.21
CA ARG A 99 -1.50 2.06 9.62
C ARG A 99 -1.37 3.50 9.11
N SER A 100 -1.90 3.80 7.92
CA SER A 100 -2.20 5.18 7.50
C SER A 100 -3.45 5.71 8.21
N SER A 101 -3.36 5.87 9.54
CA SER A 101 -4.41 6.50 10.35
C SER A 101 -3.75 7.27 11.50
N TRP A 102 -3.27 8.47 11.19
CA TRP A 102 -2.62 9.35 12.16
C TRP A 102 -3.22 10.76 12.14
N MET A 103 -4.03 11.03 13.16
CA MET A 103 -3.73 12.22 13.99
C MET A 103 -2.52 11.90 14.87
N SER A 104 -1.81 12.93 15.33
CA SER A 104 -0.62 12.81 16.16
C SER A 104 -0.78 11.83 17.35
N PRO A 105 0.18 10.91 17.61
CA PRO A 105 0.02 9.84 18.60
C PRO A 105 -0.21 10.29 20.06
N ALA A 106 0.07 11.56 20.39
CA ALA A 106 0.21 12.06 21.76
C ALA A 106 -1.11 12.45 22.48
N ARG A 107 -2.26 12.56 21.80
CA ARG A 107 -3.53 13.00 22.43
C ARG A 107 -4.72 12.03 22.33
N LEU A 108 -4.53 10.85 21.74
CA LEU A 108 -5.62 9.88 21.47
C LEU A 108 -5.38 8.45 21.97
N ARG A 109 -4.43 8.26 22.88
CA ARG A 109 -4.22 6.99 23.62
C ARG A 109 -5.09 6.85 24.88
N SER A 110 -5.79 7.91 25.31
CA SER A 110 -6.58 7.95 26.56
C SER A 110 -8.10 7.85 26.39
N LEU A 111 -8.64 7.68 25.16
CA LEU A 111 -10.09 7.66 24.92
C LEU A 111 -10.58 6.28 24.40
N PRO A 112 -11.69 5.75 24.96
CA PRO A 112 -12.23 4.43 24.58
C PRO A 112 -12.79 4.39 23.14
N GLY A 113 -13.14 3.19 22.65
CA GLY A 113 -13.45 2.96 21.23
C GLY A 113 -14.69 3.66 20.63
N LEU A 114 -15.54 4.29 21.45
CA LEU A 114 -16.75 5.00 21.00
C LEU A 114 -16.45 6.29 20.22
N PRO A 115 -15.71 7.28 20.74
CA PRO A 115 -15.31 8.47 19.98
C PRO A 115 -14.59 8.17 18.67
N ARG A 116 -13.79 7.09 18.57
CA ARG A 116 -13.16 6.68 17.30
C ARG A 116 -14.18 6.27 16.22
N LYS A 117 -15.25 5.55 16.59
CA LYS A 117 -16.33 5.18 15.65
C LYS A 117 -17.15 6.40 15.23
N LEU A 118 -17.43 7.31 16.17
CA LEU A 118 -18.14 8.56 15.88
C LEU A 118 -17.32 9.49 14.96
N TYR A 119 -16.00 9.60 15.18
CA TYR A 119 -15.11 10.37 14.33
C TYR A 119 -15.05 9.83 12.88
N ARG A 120 -14.91 8.51 12.70
CA ARG A 120 -14.93 7.90 11.36
C ARG A 120 -16.27 8.14 10.66
N ARG A 121 -17.39 8.04 11.38
CA ARG A 121 -18.73 8.37 10.84
C ARG A 121 -18.85 9.84 10.44
N SER A 122 -18.35 10.78 11.25
CA SER A 122 -18.42 12.20 10.93
C SER A 122 -17.53 12.59 9.75
N GLN A 123 -16.35 11.96 9.60
CA GLN A 123 -15.52 12.09 8.39
C GLN A 123 -16.22 11.55 7.15
N ALA A 124 -16.78 10.34 7.19
CA ALA A 124 -17.50 9.76 6.07
C ALA A 124 -18.69 10.63 5.64
N LEU A 125 -19.45 11.18 6.59
CA LEU A 125 -20.54 12.13 6.30
C LEU A 125 -20.04 13.44 5.69
N ARG A 126 -18.87 13.95 6.10
CA ARG A 126 -18.24 15.13 5.48
C ARG A 126 -17.84 14.84 4.04
N GLN A 127 -17.17 13.71 3.79
CA GLN A 127 -16.77 13.28 2.45
C GLN A 127 -17.99 13.08 1.54
N GLN A 128 -19.04 12.41 2.01
CA GLN A 128 -20.27 12.22 1.23
C GLN A 128 -20.99 13.55 0.91
N ARG A 129 -20.98 14.51 1.83
CA ARG A 129 -21.54 15.87 1.60
C ARG A 129 -20.73 16.65 0.58
N GLU A 130 -19.41 16.53 0.63
CA GLU A 130 -18.50 17.12 -0.36
C GLU A 130 -18.75 16.53 -1.75
N GLU A 131 -18.78 15.20 -1.89
CA GLU A 131 -19.02 14.52 -3.18
C GLU A 131 -20.37 14.88 -3.82
N ARG A 132 -21.44 15.00 -3.02
CA ARG A 132 -22.77 15.42 -3.52
C ARG A 132 -22.77 16.86 -4.05
N ARG A 133 -21.95 17.73 -3.44
CA ARG A 133 -21.84 19.16 -3.79
C ARG A 133 -20.78 19.45 -4.83
N PHE A 134 -19.84 18.54 -5.03
CA PHE A 134 -18.75 18.68 -5.98
C PHE A 134 -19.28 18.89 -7.41
N ARG A 135 -18.62 19.79 -8.13
CA ARG A 135 -18.84 20.09 -9.55
C ARG A 135 -17.47 20.29 -10.17
N THR A 136 -17.24 19.64 -11.30
CA THR A 136 -15.97 19.71 -12.04
C THR A 136 -15.89 20.97 -12.89
N ARG A 137 -14.69 21.54 -12.98
CA ARG A 137 -14.26 22.52 -13.99
C ARG A 137 -13.57 21.84 -15.16
N LEU A 138 -12.93 20.69 -14.94
CA LEU A 138 -12.40 19.84 -16.01
C LEU A 138 -13.58 19.33 -16.85
N ARG A 139 -13.51 19.54 -18.17
CA ARG A 139 -14.56 19.13 -19.11
C ARG A 139 -14.13 17.87 -19.88
N PRO A 140 -15.02 16.89 -20.07
CA PRO A 140 -14.77 15.81 -21.02
C PRO A 140 -14.79 16.35 -22.45
N ASP A 141 -13.79 15.96 -23.23
CA ASP A 141 -13.66 16.27 -24.65
C ASP A 141 -12.93 15.10 -25.31
N GLN A 142 -13.56 14.44 -26.29
CA GLN A 142 -13.06 13.21 -26.89
C GLN A 142 -11.77 13.43 -27.69
N ASP A 143 -11.56 14.65 -28.20
CA ASP A 143 -10.45 15.04 -29.06
C ASP A 143 -9.31 15.70 -28.25
N ALA A 144 -9.44 15.74 -26.92
CA ALA A 144 -8.41 16.22 -25.99
C ALA A 144 -7.45 15.10 -25.53
N PRO A 145 -6.25 15.43 -25.02
CA PRO A 145 -5.32 14.44 -24.45
C PRO A 145 -5.93 13.60 -23.32
N GLU A 146 -5.44 12.38 -23.20
CA GLU A 146 -5.61 11.55 -22.00
C GLU A 146 -4.74 12.13 -20.87
N LEU A 147 -5.18 12.09 -19.61
CA LEU A 147 -4.35 12.50 -18.46
C LEU A 147 -4.01 11.32 -17.55
N LEU A 148 -2.74 11.18 -17.21
CA LEU A 148 -2.26 10.31 -16.14
C LEU A 148 -2.05 11.14 -14.87
N LEU A 149 -2.94 11.00 -13.89
CA LEU A 149 -2.86 11.70 -12.62
C LEU A 149 -2.01 10.91 -11.63
N SER A 150 -0.71 11.22 -11.61
CA SER A 150 0.28 10.66 -10.69
C SER A 150 0.16 11.36 -9.33
N PRO A 151 -0.10 10.67 -8.19
CA PRO A 151 -0.11 11.31 -6.88
C PRO A 151 1.21 12.02 -6.58
N HIS A 152 2.31 11.30 -6.72
CA HIS A 152 3.67 11.78 -6.54
C HIS A 152 4.45 11.66 -7.86
N TRP A 153 5.68 12.17 -7.87
CA TRP A 153 6.54 12.22 -9.05
C TRP A 153 6.89 10.85 -9.64
N ASP A 154 6.89 9.79 -8.83
CA ASP A 154 7.39 8.47 -9.19
C ASP A 154 6.30 7.50 -9.70
N ASP A 155 5.04 7.67 -9.28
CA ASP A 155 3.99 6.67 -9.50
C ASP A 155 3.70 6.43 -11.00
N ALA A 156 3.71 7.46 -11.83
CA ALA A 156 3.47 7.33 -13.28
C ALA A 156 4.46 6.37 -13.96
N VAL A 157 5.74 6.40 -13.58
CA VAL A 157 6.80 5.52 -14.12
C VAL A 157 6.79 4.15 -13.45
N LEU A 158 6.43 4.07 -12.17
CA LEU A 158 6.25 2.81 -11.46
C LEU A 158 5.09 2.00 -12.02
N ASP A 159 3.94 2.63 -12.27
CA ASP A 159 2.65 1.93 -12.42
C ASP A 159 2.11 1.92 -13.85
N CYS A 160 2.58 2.82 -14.72
CA CYS A 160 1.95 3.13 -16.02
C CYS A 160 2.96 3.33 -17.17
N PHE A 161 4.12 2.68 -17.12
CA PHE A 161 5.17 2.84 -18.12
C PHE A 161 4.70 2.50 -19.55
N ALA A 162 3.81 1.51 -19.73
CA ALA A 162 3.26 1.20 -21.05
C ALA A 162 2.38 2.31 -21.65
N LEU A 163 1.82 3.20 -20.81
CA LEU A 163 1.12 4.39 -21.29
C LEU A 163 2.12 5.49 -21.65
N LEU A 164 3.17 5.67 -20.84
CA LEU A 164 4.24 6.64 -21.11
C LEU A 164 4.97 6.35 -22.44
N ASP A 165 5.30 5.07 -22.67
CA ASP A 165 5.97 4.49 -23.84
C ASP A 165 5.03 4.21 -25.03
N SER A 166 3.85 4.83 -25.05
CA SER A 166 2.91 4.73 -26.18
C SER A 166 2.95 5.97 -27.06
N GLU A 167 2.42 5.89 -28.28
CA GLU A 167 2.23 7.05 -29.19
C GLU A 167 1.00 7.91 -28.82
N ARG A 168 0.31 7.64 -27.70
CA ARG A 168 -0.92 8.37 -27.31
C ARG A 168 -0.60 9.80 -26.91
N GLU A 169 -1.51 10.74 -27.20
CA GLU A 169 -1.46 12.07 -26.61
C GLU A 169 -1.85 11.98 -25.13
N LEU A 170 -0.83 11.90 -24.27
CA LEU A 170 -0.94 11.66 -22.84
C LEU A 170 -0.17 12.75 -22.08
N LYS A 171 -0.86 13.43 -21.16
CA LYS A 171 -0.24 14.38 -20.23
C LYS A 171 -0.07 13.72 -18.86
N VAL A 172 1.15 13.72 -18.34
CA VAL A 172 1.44 13.28 -16.97
C VAL A 172 1.23 14.47 -16.05
N VAL A 173 0.32 14.35 -15.08
CA VAL A 173 0.04 15.38 -14.10
C VAL A 173 0.42 14.88 -12.72
N ASN A 174 1.47 15.44 -12.14
CA ASN A 174 1.88 15.16 -10.77
C ASN A 174 1.02 16.00 -9.82
N VAL A 175 0.11 15.34 -9.13
CA VAL A 175 -0.96 15.96 -8.35
C VAL A 175 -0.44 16.64 -7.09
N PHE A 176 0.51 16.02 -6.38
CA PHE A 176 1.06 16.54 -5.14
C PHE A 176 2.51 17.00 -5.28
N ALA A 177 2.78 17.79 -6.33
CA ALA A 177 4.10 18.28 -6.69
C ALA A 177 4.49 19.63 -6.05
N GLY A 178 3.77 20.08 -5.01
CA GLY A 178 4.07 21.30 -4.28
C GLY A 178 5.34 21.20 -3.43
N VAL A 179 6.21 22.21 -3.51
CA VAL A 179 7.40 22.34 -2.66
C VAL A 179 6.99 22.85 -1.27
N PRO A 180 7.28 22.13 -0.17
CA PRO A 180 6.95 22.56 1.18
C PRO A 180 7.86 23.71 1.67
N SER A 181 7.49 24.35 2.78
CA SER A 181 8.38 25.26 3.48
C SER A 181 9.67 24.54 3.95
N PRO A 182 10.84 25.19 3.90
CA PRO A 182 12.09 24.61 4.41
C PRO A 182 12.05 24.21 5.90
N GLY A 183 12.92 23.28 6.27
CA GLY A 183 13.26 22.92 7.66
C GLY A 183 12.42 21.84 8.33
N LYS A 184 11.31 21.37 7.72
CA LYS A 184 10.38 20.40 8.34
C LYS A 184 10.49 18.98 7.74
N LEU A 185 11.52 18.24 8.13
CA LEU A 185 11.68 16.82 7.77
C LEU A 185 10.53 15.93 8.27
N THR A 186 10.09 15.02 7.41
CA THR A 186 9.15 13.93 7.73
C THR A 186 9.89 12.62 8.01
N PRO A 187 9.20 11.56 8.46
CA PRO A 187 9.81 10.23 8.56
C PRO A 187 10.28 9.68 7.21
N TRP A 188 9.59 9.99 6.10
CA TRP A 188 9.98 9.49 4.77
C TRP A 188 11.18 10.26 4.22
N ASP A 189 11.24 11.58 4.45
CA ASP A 189 12.43 12.39 4.18
C ASP A 189 13.66 11.81 4.88
N ALA A 190 13.53 11.48 6.17
CA ALA A 190 14.61 10.87 6.94
C ALA A 190 15.00 9.46 6.44
N ILE A 191 14.03 8.62 6.06
CA ILE A 191 14.27 7.28 5.47
C ILE A 191 15.00 7.38 4.13
N THR A 192 14.70 8.41 3.34
CA THR A 192 15.33 8.68 2.04
C THR A 192 16.58 9.56 2.15
N GLY A 193 17.04 9.88 3.36
CA GLY A 193 18.28 10.62 3.61
C GLY A 193 18.24 12.11 3.27
N ALA A 194 17.06 12.74 3.22
CA ALA A 194 16.94 14.18 3.06
C ALA A 194 17.35 14.94 4.33
N THR A 195 18.01 16.09 4.14
CA THR A 195 18.33 17.05 5.20
C THR A 195 17.40 18.27 5.22
N ASP A 196 16.70 18.53 4.10
CA ASP A 196 15.64 19.53 3.98
C ASP A 196 14.56 19.06 3.00
N SER A 197 13.28 19.20 3.37
CA SER A 197 12.15 18.71 2.56
C SER A 197 11.85 19.57 1.33
N ALA A 198 12.18 20.87 1.37
CA ALA A 198 12.03 21.75 0.21
C ALA A 198 13.13 21.47 -0.82
N ALA A 199 14.35 21.15 -0.37
CA ALA A 199 15.41 20.62 -1.22
C ALA A 199 15.00 19.26 -1.82
N ARG A 200 14.53 18.31 -0.99
CA ARG A 200 14.05 16.99 -1.45
C ARG A 200 12.92 17.07 -2.48
N ALA A 201 11.96 17.99 -2.32
CA ALA A 201 10.93 18.20 -3.34
C ALA A 201 11.53 18.69 -4.68
N ARG A 202 12.49 19.62 -4.65
CA ARG A 202 13.20 20.08 -5.87
C ARG A 202 14.06 18.98 -6.51
N GLU A 203 14.69 18.14 -5.70
CA GLU A 203 15.40 16.95 -6.17
C GLU A 203 14.43 16.01 -6.92
N ARG A 204 13.26 15.69 -6.33
CA ARG A 204 12.24 14.83 -6.97
C ARG A 204 11.70 15.43 -8.28
N ILE A 205 11.46 16.74 -8.35
CA ILE A 205 11.04 17.43 -9.60
C ILE A 205 12.09 17.25 -10.70
N ALA A 206 13.38 17.42 -10.37
CA ALA A 206 14.47 17.24 -11.33
C ALA A 206 14.64 15.78 -11.76
N GLU A 207 14.50 14.83 -10.84
CA GLU A 207 14.56 13.40 -11.11
C GLU A 207 13.42 12.93 -12.02
N ASP A 208 12.20 13.43 -11.78
CA ASP A 208 11.03 13.14 -12.61
C ASP A 208 11.16 13.70 -14.03
N THR A 209 11.66 14.93 -14.15
CA THR A 209 11.92 15.56 -15.45
C THR A 209 12.87 14.69 -16.29
N VAL A 210 13.90 14.10 -15.65
CA VAL A 210 14.83 13.17 -16.31
C VAL A 210 14.18 11.80 -16.59
N ALA A 211 13.33 11.29 -15.68
CA ALA A 211 12.66 10.01 -15.84
C ALA A 211 11.66 10.02 -17.01
N LEU A 212 10.77 11.01 -17.06
CA LEU A 212 9.75 11.19 -18.09
C LEU A 212 10.33 11.56 -19.46
N ALA A 213 11.45 12.30 -19.50
CA ALA A 213 12.15 12.59 -20.75
C ALA A 213 12.62 11.31 -21.49
N ARG A 214 12.79 10.18 -20.79
CA ARG A 214 13.15 8.89 -21.41
C ARG A 214 12.06 8.31 -22.32
N THR A 215 10.81 8.72 -22.13
CA THR A 215 9.65 8.36 -22.97
C THR A 215 9.10 9.57 -23.73
N GLY A 216 9.90 10.65 -23.86
CA GLY A 216 9.49 11.89 -24.54
C GLY A 216 8.40 12.69 -23.81
N ARG A 217 8.07 12.34 -22.55
CA ARG A 217 7.01 12.99 -21.77
C ARG A 217 7.56 14.15 -20.95
N GLN A 218 6.68 15.12 -20.65
CA GLN A 218 6.95 16.23 -19.74
C GLN A 218 5.88 16.29 -18.64
N PRO A 219 6.25 16.55 -17.38
CA PRO A 219 5.29 16.63 -16.28
C PRO A 219 4.58 17.99 -16.21
N VAL A 220 3.28 17.95 -15.93
CA VAL A 220 2.52 19.08 -15.37
C VAL A 220 2.54 18.93 -13.85
N ASN A 221 3.23 19.81 -13.15
CA ASN A 221 3.39 19.74 -11.69
C ASN A 221 2.37 20.66 -10.99
N LEU A 222 1.35 20.10 -10.35
CA LEU A 222 0.41 20.89 -9.55
C LEU A 222 1.05 21.29 -8.21
N ALA A 223 0.90 22.56 -7.81
CA ALA A 223 1.52 23.11 -6.61
C ALA A 223 0.88 22.67 -5.27
N LEU A 224 0.20 21.51 -5.23
CA LEU A 224 -0.43 20.97 -4.02
C LEU A 224 0.59 20.18 -3.21
N LEU A 225 0.67 20.43 -1.90
CA LEU A 225 1.60 19.73 -1.02
C LEU A 225 1.18 18.26 -0.78
N ASP A 226 2.12 17.32 -0.86
CA ASP A 226 2.02 15.93 -0.38
C ASP A 226 1.46 15.84 1.06
N ALA A 227 0.65 14.81 1.32
CA ALA A 227 0.06 14.48 2.61
C ALA A 227 1.00 14.62 3.80
N GLN A 228 2.27 14.25 3.64
CA GLN A 228 3.28 14.31 4.72
C GLN A 228 3.64 15.74 5.14
N TYR A 229 3.51 16.71 4.23
CA TYR A 229 3.82 18.11 4.49
C TYR A 229 2.61 18.89 5.02
N ARG A 230 1.38 18.48 4.69
CA ARG A 230 0.12 19.10 5.15
C ARG A 230 -0.04 19.00 6.69
N ALA A 231 -0.70 19.99 7.29
CA ALA A 231 -0.97 20.01 8.73
C ALA A 231 -2.02 18.97 9.17
N ASP A 232 -3.03 18.77 8.31
CA ASP A 232 -3.92 17.61 8.33
C ASP A 232 -3.76 16.93 6.94
N PRO A 233 -3.28 15.67 6.88
CA PRO A 233 -3.19 14.91 5.63
C PRO A 233 -4.51 14.80 4.85
N GLN A 234 -5.66 15.05 5.48
CA GLN A 234 -7.00 15.01 4.86
C GLN A 234 -7.63 16.42 4.73
N ALA A 235 -6.82 17.48 4.82
CA ALA A 235 -7.27 18.86 4.70
C ALA A 235 -7.75 19.23 3.29
N LEU A 236 -7.12 18.67 2.24
CA LEU A 236 -7.43 19.01 0.85
C LEU A 236 -8.88 18.62 0.49
N ARG A 237 -9.50 19.44 -0.35
CA ARG A 237 -10.86 19.30 -0.87
C ARG A 237 -10.86 19.06 -2.36
N LEU A 238 -11.87 18.35 -2.85
CA LEU A 238 -12.01 17.98 -4.26
C LEU A 238 -11.98 19.21 -5.18
N HIS A 239 -12.57 20.33 -4.75
CA HIS A 239 -12.59 21.58 -5.52
C HIS A 239 -11.22 22.28 -5.62
N GLU A 240 -10.30 22.03 -4.69
CA GLU A 240 -8.94 22.60 -4.72
C GLU A 240 -8.10 21.87 -5.78
N LEU A 241 -8.15 20.53 -5.79
CA LEU A 241 -7.56 19.71 -6.85
C LEU A 241 -8.17 20.05 -8.22
N ASP A 242 -9.49 20.10 -8.29
CA ASP A 242 -10.21 20.43 -9.53
C ASP A 242 -9.84 21.80 -10.11
N SER A 243 -9.70 22.81 -9.24
CA SER A 243 -9.30 24.16 -9.66
C SER A 243 -7.84 24.23 -10.11
N ALA A 244 -6.94 23.48 -9.45
CA ALA A 244 -5.54 23.39 -9.84
C ALA A 244 -5.37 22.64 -11.17
N LEU A 245 -6.03 21.49 -11.33
CA LEU A 245 -5.98 20.70 -12.56
C LEU A 245 -6.56 21.46 -13.75
N ALA A 246 -7.76 22.04 -13.61
CA ALA A 246 -8.43 22.74 -14.70
C ALA A 246 -7.78 24.07 -15.10
N ALA A 247 -6.88 24.62 -14.27
CA ALA A 247 -6.07 25.79 -14.62
C ALA A 247 -4.94 25.43 -15.61
N GLU A 248 -4.29 24.28 -15.41
CA GLU A 248 -3.22 23.78 -16.29
C GLU A 248 -3.78 23.02 -17.51
N VAL A 249 -4.85 22.24 -17.31
CA VAL A 249 -5.45 21.36 -18.32
C VAL A 249 -6.98 21.39 -18.19
N PRO A 250 -7.70 22.23 -18.95
CA PRO A 250 -9.15 22.44 -18.79
C PRO A 250 -10.04 21.39 -19.48
N VAL A 251 -9.47 20.51 -20.29
CA VAL A 251 -10.16 19.46 -21.08
C VAL A 251 -9.37 18.16 -21.07
N ALA A 252 -10.06 17.02 -21.12
CA ALA A 252 -9.45 15.70 -21.24
C ALA A 252 -10.42 14.68 -21.86
N SER A 253 -9.90 13.66 -22.53
CA SER A 253 -10.68 12.54 -23.09
C SER A 253 -10.82 11.35 -22.15
N ARG A 254 -9.85 11.15 -21.25
CA ARG A 254 -9.77 10.04 -20.29
C ARG A 254 -8.87 10.43 -19.11
N LEU A 255 -9.11 9.83 -17.95
CA LEU A 255 -8.18 9.84 -16.82
C LEU A 255 -7.66 8.45 -16.46
N TYR A 256 -6.39 8.38 -16.13
CA TYR A 256 -5.77 7.30 -15.37
C TYR A 256 -5.47 7.83 -13.96
N VAL A 257 -5.92 7.10 -12.93
CA VAL A 257 -5.78 7.48 -11.52
C VAL A 257 -5.37 6.25 -10.69
N PRO A 258 -4.70 6.40 -9.54
CA PRO A 258 -4.29 5.26 -8.71
C PRO A 258 -5.48 4.42 -8.21
N ALA A 259 -5.26 3.12 -8.06
CA ALA A 259 -6.19 2.20 -7.44
C ALA A 259 -6.24 2.36 -5.90
N GLY A 260 -5.27 3.05 -5.29
CA GLY A 260 -5.24 3.34 -3.85
C GLY A 260 -4.96 2.11 -2.98
N ILE A 261 -4.36 1.07 -3.55
CA ILE A 261 -3.83 -0.08 -2.83
C ILE A 261 -2.69 0.41 -1.92
N GLY A 262 -2.53 -0.19 -0.73
CA GLY A 262 -1.64 0.36 0.31
C GLY A 262 -2.24 1.51 1.13
N ALA A 263 -3.37 2.08 0.69
CA ALA A 263 -4.08 3.16 1.38
C ALA A 263 -3.22 4.39 1.72
N HIS A 264 -2.32 4.81 0.81
CA HIS A 264 -1.68 6.11 0.92
C HIS A 264 -2.75 7.23 0.82
N PRO A 265 -2.77 8.24 1.72
CA PRO A 265 -3.84 9.24 1.74
C PRO A 265 -4.02 9.99 0.42
N ASP A 266 -2.91 10.30 -0.26
CA ASP A 266 -2.91 10.99 -1.55
C ASP A 266 -3.49 10.11 -2.67
N HIS A 267 -3.07 8.85 -2.78
CA HIS A 267 -3.58 7.92 -3.80
C HIS A 267 -5.08 7.70 -3.65
N VAL A 268 -5.54 7.47 -2.42
CA VAL A 268 -6.98 7.35 -2.10
C VAL A 268 -7.75 8.63 -2.44
N PHE A 269 -7.12 9.81 -2.34
CA PHE A 269 -7.72 11.08 -2.71
C PHE A 269 -7.79 11.29 -4.22
N VAL A 270 -6.73 11.03 -4.99
CA VAL A 270 -6.76 11.12 -6.48
C VAL A 270 -7.77 10.12 -7.05
N ARG A 271 -7.81 8.90 -6.52
CA ARG A 271 -8.84 7.90 -6.85
C ARG A 271 -10.25 8.43 -6.61
N ARG A 272 -10.49 9.07 -5.46
CA ARG A 272 -11.79 9.67 -5.12
C ARG A 272 -12.14 10.80 -6.08
N TYR A 273 -11.17 11.60 -6.52
CA TYR A 273 -11.37 12.63 -7.54
C TYR A 273 -11.75 12.03 -8.90
N GLY A 274 -11.01 11.03 -9.40
CA GLY A 274 -11.37 10.29 -10.61
C GLY A 274 -12.79 9.71 -10.55
N ARG A 275 -13.14 9.03 -9.44
CA ARG A 275 -14.52 8.54 -9.21
C ARG A 275 -15.59 9.63 -9.26
N MET A 276 -15.27 10.89 -8.94
CA MET A 276 -16.22 11.98 -9.12
C MET A 276 -16.37 12.37 -10.59
N LEU A 277 -15.26 12.46 -11.33
CA LEU A 277 -15.28 12.83 -12.74
C LEU A 277 -15.98 11.80 -13.63
N LEU A 278 -15.92 10.51 -13.27
CA LEU A 278 -16.74 9.46 -13.87
C LEU A 278 -18.25 9.76 -13.81
N ARG A 279 -18.72 10.42 -12.74
CA ARG A 279 -20.12 10.86 -12.59
C ARG A 279 -20.48 12.04 -13.50
N PHE A 280 -19.48 12.70 -14.08
CA PHE A 280 -19.63 13.77 -15.08
C PHE A 280 -19.29 13.30 -16.51
N GLY A 281 -19.22 11.97 -16.74
CA GLY A 281 -19.04 11.39 -18.08
C GLY A 281 -17.59 11.23 -18.53
N MET A 282 -16.60 11.54 -17.69
CA MET A 282 -15.19 11.28 -17.98
C MET A 282 -14.90 9.76 -17.91
N PRO A 283 -14.31 9.11 -18.92
CA PRO A 283 -13.76 7.76 -18.81
C PRO A 283 -12.63 7.73 -17.77
N VAL A 284 -12.67 6.78 -16.83
CA VAL A 284 -11.68 6.68 -15.75
C VAL A 284 -11.17 5.26 -15.61
N THR A 285 -9.85 5.11 -15.64
CA THR A 285 -9.14 3.86 -15.43
C THR A 285 -8.34 3.92 -14.12
N LEU A 286 -8.46 2.91 -13.27
CA LEU A 286 -7.61 2.73 -12.10
C LEU A 286 -6.33 1.95 -12.49
N TYR A 287 -5.15 2.32 -11.98
CA TYR A 287 -3.92 1.54 -12.09
C TYR A 287 -3.45 1.01 -10.73
N ALA A 288 -2.90 -0.21 -10.66
CA ALA A 288 -2.43 -0.81 -9.42
C ALA A 288 -1.13 -0.17 -8.92
N ASP A 289 -1.14 0.28 -7.66
CA ASP A 289 -0.07 1.09 -7.05
C ASP A 289 1.15 0.23 -6.65
N LEU A 290 2.30 0.34 -7.33
CA LEU A 290 3.57 -0.29 -6.91
C LEU A 290 4.32 0.58 -5.90
N PRO A 291 5.11 -0.01 -4.98
CA PRO A 291 5.17 -1.44 -4.66
C PRO A 291 3.98 -1.92 -3.80
N TYR A 292 3.00 -1.08 -3.46
CA TYR A 292 1.93 -1.39 -2.51
C TYR A 292 1.10 -2.62 -2.87
N CYS A 293 0.84 -2.86 -4.17
CA CYS A 293 0.03 -3.96 -4.66
C CYS A 293 0.74 -5.32 -4.57
N ILE A 294 2.08 -5.36 -4.58
CA ILE A 294 2.90 -6.57 -4.54
C ILE A 294 3.44 -6.97 -3.16
N PHE A 295 2.91 -6.39 -2.07
CA PHE A 295 3.33 -6.74 -0.69
C PHE A 295 3.16 -8.24 -0.34
N HIS A 296 2.35 -8.96 -1.11
CA HIS A 296 2.18 -10.41 -1.03
C HIS A 296 2.51 -11.13 -2.36
N GLY A 297 3.28 -10.48 -3.24
CA GLY A 297 3.46 -10.85 -4.65
C GLY A 297 2.26 -10.43 -5.52
N TRP A 298 2.33 -10.73 -6.81
CA TRP A 298 1.19 -10.61 -7.71
C TRP A 298 0.14 -11.71 -7.42
N PRO A 299 -1.14 -11.48 -7.75
CA PRO A 299 -2.10 -12.57 -7.88
C PRO A 299 -1.72 -13.52 -9.02
N HIS A 300 -1.96 -14.83 -8.85
CA HIS A 300 -1.71 -15.86 -9.88
C HIS A 300 -2.32 -15.59 -11.27
N TRP A 301 -3.41 -14.81 -11.32
CA TRP A 301 -4.07 -14.42 -12.57
C TRP A 301 -3.41 -13.20 -13.25
N VAL A 302 -2.40 -12.57 -12.63
CA VAL A 302 -1.59 -11.48 -13.18
C VAL A 302 -0.23 -12.00 -13.65
N ASP A 303 0.50 -12.73 -12.80
CA ASP A 303 1.84 -13.25 -13.12
C ASP A 303 1.80 -14.55 -13.93
N GLY A 304 0.69 -15.31 -13.85
CA GLY A 304 0.52 -16.61 -14.52
C GLY A 304 1.16 -17.77 -13.76
N GLU A 305 1.68 -17.53 -12.55
CA GLU A 305 2.32 -18.53 -11.70
C GLU A 305 1.29 -19.46 -11.03
N ASP A 306 1.77 -20.60 -10.53
CA ASP A 306 0.90 -21.56 -9.83
C ASP A 306 0.27 -20.94 -8.57
N ARG A 307 -1.03 -21.20 -8.39
CA ARG A 307 -1.78 -20.70 -7.24
C ARG A 307 -1.35 -21.39 -5.94
N ASP A 308 -0.58 -20.69 -5.12
CA ASP A 308 -0.35 -21.04 -3.72
C ASP A 308 -1.68 -21.06 -2.92
N PRO A 309 -2.14 -22.22 -2.39
CA PRO A 309 -3.39 -22.31 -1.64
C PRO A 309 -3.35 -21.62 -0.26
N ALA A 310 -2.17 -21.32 0.28
CA ALA A 310 -2.01 -20.63 1.56
C ALA A 310 -1.98 -19.08 1.41
N ARG A 311 -1.89 -18.56 0.18
CA ARG A 311 -1.70 -17.13 -0.13
C ARG A 311 -2.85 -16.58 -0.97
N ASN A 312 -3.67 -15.71 -0.37
CA ASN A 312 -4.77 -15.03 -1.08
C ASN A 312 -4.47 -13.54 -1.27
N VAL A 313 -3.89 -13.18 -2.42
CA VAL A 313 -3.57 -11.78 -2.78
C VAL A 313 -4.85 -10.97 -3.09
N ASN A 314 -5.88 -11.60 -3.68
CA ASN A 314 -7.17 -10.93 -3.95
C ASN A 314 -7.78 -10.38 -2.65
N ALA A 315 -7.76 -11.16 -1.56
CA ALA A 315 -8.26 -10.72 -0.26
C ALA A 315 -7.48 -9.52 0.32
N TYR A 316 -6.20 -9.31 -0.07
CA TYR A 316 -5.46 -8.10 0.27
C TYR A 316 -5.91 -6.90 -0.59
N TRP A 317 -6.10 -7.08 -1.91
CA TRP A 317 -6.58 -6.01 -2.80
C TRP A 317 -8.03 -5.59 -2.49
N GLU A 318 -8.89 -6.53 -2.11
CA GLU A 318 -10.28 -6.29 -1.68
C GLU A 318 -10.38 -5.32 -0.48
N LEU A 319 -9.37 -5.25 0.39
CA LEU A 319 -9.33 -4.28 1.51
C LEU A 319 -9.37 -2.82 1.03
N PHE A 320 -8.94 -2.56 -0.21
CA PHE A 320 -8.86 -1.21 -0.80
C PHE A 320 -9.90 -0.99 -1.89
N LEU A 321 -10.24 -2.06 -2.64
CA LEU A 321 -11.06 -2.00 -3.85
C LEU A 321 -12.51 -2.46 -3.61
N GLY A 322 -12.78 -3.34 -2.63
CA GLY A 322 -14.13 -3.88 -2.38
C GLY A 322 -15.17 -2.85 -1.92
N ALA A 323 -14.76 -1.63 -1.58
CA ALA A 323 -15.63 -0.50 -1.25
C ALA A 323 -15.71 0.56 -2.38
N VAL A 324 -15.08 0.32 -3.53
CA VAL A 324 -15.17 1.18 -4.72
C VAL A 324 -16.39 0.72 -5.53
N GLU A 325 -17.45 1.51 -5.51
CA GLU A 325 -18.77 1.12 -6.02
C GLU A 325 -18.83 0.97 -7.55
N GLU A 326 -17.93 1.65 -8.26
CA GLU A 326 -17.80 1.67 -9.72
C GLU A 326 -16.77 0.63 -10.22
N MET A 327 -16.22 -0.21 -9.32
CA MET A 327 -15.19 -1.19 -9.62
C MET A 327 -15.76 -2.44 -10.32
N PRO A 328 -15.18 -2.93 -11.43
CA PRO A 328 -15.51 -4.23 -11.99
C PRO A 328 -14.86 -5.38 -11.17
N PRO A 329 -15.16 -6.67 -11.44
CA PRO A 329 -14.46 -7.80 -10.81
C PRO A 329 -12.93 -7.69 -10.96
N LEU A 330 -12.17 -8.10 -9.93
CA LEU A 330 -10.71 -7.92 -9.92
C LEU A 330 -10.03 -8.59 -11.11
N GLU A 331 -10.46 -9.81 -11.45
CA GLU A 331 -9.95 -10.64 -12.53
C GLU A 331 -10.36 -10.13 -13.93
N SER A 332 -11.18 -9.07 -14.00
CA SER A 332 -11.48 -8.37 -15.26
C SER A 332 -10.55 -7.17 -15.52
N ALA A 333 -9.42 -7.12 -14.82
CA ALA A 333 -8.35 -6.18 -15.13
C ALA A 333 -7.82 -6.38 -16.55
N GLU A 334 -7.37 -5.30 -17.17
CA GLU A 334 -6.36 -5.40 -18.22
C GLU A 334 -4.99 -5.58 -17.55
N ILE A 335 -4.27 -6.63 -17.95
CA ILE A 335 -2.91 -6.91 -17.52
C ILE A 335 -2.00 -6.58 -18.70
N VAL A 336 -1.08 -5.65 -18.50
CA VAL A 336 -0.07 -5.30 -19.48
C VAL A 336 1.21 -6.03 -19.12
N HIS A 337 1.62 -6.95 -19.98
CA HIS A 337 2.92 -7.63 -19.89
C HIS A 337 3.94 -6.81 -20.68
N LEU A 338 4.96 -6.29 -20.00
CA LEU A 338 6.07 -5.59 -20.64
C LEU A 338 7.05 -6.61 -21.21
N ASP A 339 7.42 -6.47 -22.48
CA ASP A 339 8.54 -7.20 -23.07
C ASP A 339 9.89 -6.78 -22.44
N GLU A 340 10.96 -7.49 -22.77
CA GLU A 340 12.28 -7.23 -22.16
C GLU A 340 12.81 -5.82 -22.44
N ALA A 341 12.57 -5.25 -23.63
CA ALA A 341 13.04 -3.91 -23.95
C ALA A 341 12.29 -2.86 -23.09
N ARG A 342 10.97 -3.01 -22.97
CA ARG A 342 10.12 -2.16 -22.13
C ARG A 342 10.42 -2.32 -20.64
N ARG A 343 10.69 -3.53 -20.15
CA ARG A 343 11.14 -3.77 -18.78
C ARG A 343 12.44 -3.04 -18.47
N GLN A 344 13.46 -3.17 -19.33
CA GLN A 344 14.73 -2.47 -19.14
C GLN A 344 14.59 -0.95 -19.25
N ALA A 345 13.74 -0.45 -20.16
CA ALA A 345 13.42 0.97 -20.27
C ALA A 345 12.73 1.52 -19.01
N LYS A 346 11.72 0.80 -18.49
CA LYS A 346 11.04 1.09 -17.23
C LYS A 346 12.02 1.09 -16.05
N LEU A 347 12.84 0.05 -15.92
CA LEU A 347 13.85 -0.05 -14.88
C LEU A 347 14.88 1.09 -14.94
N ALA A 348 15.28 1.51 -16.14
CA ALA A 348 16.15 2.65 -16.32
C ALA A 348 15.49 4.00 -15.97
N ALA A 349 14.18 4.15 -16.19
CA ALA A 349 13.40 5.31 -15.76
C ALA A 349 13.16 5.32 -14.23
N MET A 350 12.78 4.18 -13.63
CA MET A 350 12.64 4.03 -12.17
C MET A 350 13.94 4.41 -11.43
N ARG A 351 15.10 4.07 -11.99
CA ARG A 351 16.42 4.42 -11.43
C ARG A 351 16.76 5.92 -11.50
N CYS A 352 16.03 6.74 -12.26
CA CYS A 352 16.22 8.19 -12.29
C CYS A 352 15.74 8.87 -10.99
N TYR A 353 14.76 8.29 -10.30
CA TYR A 353 14.31 8.71 -8.96
C TYR A 353 15.30 8.28 -7.87
N ARG A 354 16.57 8.70 -7.95
CA ARG A 354 17.64 8.24 -7.05
C ARG A 354 17.35 8.54 -5.58
N THR A 355 16.56 9.57 -5.28
CA THR A 355 16.11 9.87 -3.91
C THR A 355 15.06 8.88 -3.37
N GLN A 356 14.29 8.21 -4.24
CA GLN A 356 13.16 7.35 -3.85
C GLN A 356 13.44 5.85 -4.11
N TYR A 357 13.98 5.53 -5.29
CA TYR A 357 14.19 4.18 -5.78
C TYR A 357 14.91 3.25 -4.79
N PRO A 358 16.01 3.62 -4.11
CA PRO A 358 16.67 2.72 -3.16
C PRO A 358 15.75 2.28 -2.00
N SER A 359 14.91 3.19 -1.50
CA SER A 359 13.97 2.93 -0.41
C SER A 359 12.73 2.16 -0.87
N LEU A 360 12.19 2.50 -2.05
CA LEU A 360 11.04 1.81 -2.66
C LEU A 360 11.40 0.40 -3.17
N ASN A 361 12.64 0.19 -3.60
CA ASN A 361 13.18 -1.10 -4.04
C ASN A 361 13.53 -2.03 -2.84
N TYR A 362 13.17 -1.64 -1.61
CA TYR A 362 13.46 -2.36 -0.36
C TYR A 362 14.95 -2.65 -0.13
N GLY A 363 15.83 -1.76 -0.60
CA GLY A 363 17.28 -1.88 -0.47
C GLY A 363 17.79 -3.22 -1.01
N ALA A 364 18.33 -4.06 -0.11
CA ALA A 364 18.94 -5.34 -0.44
C ALA A 364 17.97 -6.41 -1.00
N ARG A 365 16.65 -6.18 -0.98
CA ARG A 365 15.66 -7.12 -1.55
C ARG A 365 15.42 -6.92 -3.05
N VAL A 366 15.80 -5.78 -3.61
CA VAL A 366 15.76 -5.48 -5.06
C VAL A 366 14.37 -5.72 -5.70
N VAL A 367 13.29 -5.46 -4.95
CA VAL A 367 11.92 -5.84 -5.33
C VAL A 367 11.44 -5.17 -6.62
N LEU A 368 11.64 -3.86 -6.79
CA LEU A 368 11.30 -3.15 -8.02
C LEU A 368 12.30 -3.41 -9.16
N GLY A 369 13.52 -3.86 -8.82
CA GLY A 369 14.51 -4.28 -9.81
C GLY A 369 14.25 -5.68 -10.38
N ASP A 370 13.41 -6.49 -9.74
CA ASP A 370 13.04 -7.83 -10.19
C ASP A 370 12.10 -7.77 -11.42
N PRO A 371 12.46 -8.36 -12.58
CA PRO A 371 11.59 -8.43 -13.75
C PRO A 371 10.24 -9.10 -13.49
N ALA A 372 10.15 -10.04 -12.54
CA ALA A 372 8.89 -10.67 -12.15
C ALA A 372 7.95 -9.71 -11.40
N ILE A 373 8.45 -8.58 -10.92
CA ILE A 373 7.65 -7.53 -10.28
C ILE A 373 7.34 -6.41 -11.28
N HIS A 374 8.36 -5.74 -11.83
CA HIS A 374 8.13 -4.56 -12.68
C HIS A 374 7.70 -4.88 -14.12
N GLY A 375 7.68 -6.16 -14.51
CA GLY A 375 7.24 -6.62 -15.83
C GLY A 375 5.73 -6.61 -16.06
N PHE A 376 4.93 -6.32 -15.05
CA PHE A 376 3.47 -6.30 -15.11
C PHE A 376 2.92 -4.92 -14.71
N GLU A 377 1.86 -4.49 -15.39
CA GLU A 377 1.04 -3.34 -14.99
C GLU A 377 -0.43 -3.78 -15.04
N VAL A 378 -1.22 -3.41 -14.03
CA VAL A 378 -2.60 -3.90 -13.89
C VAL A 378 -3.55 -2.71 -13.80
N ARG A 379 -4.60 -2.71 -14.62
CA ARG A 379 -5.53 -1.58 -14.69
C ARG A 379 -6.99 -2.00 -14.90
N TRP A 380 -7.92 -1.17 -14.42
CA TRP A 380 -9.37 -1.43 -14.51
C TRP A 380 -10.11 -0.19 -14.98
N GLU A 381 -10.90 -0.32 -16.05
CA GLU A 381 -11.85 0.73 -16.42
C GLU A 381 -13.05 0.72 -15.45
N LEU A 382 -13.29 1.85 -14.79
CA LEU A 382 -14.42 2.01 -13.89
C LEU A 382 -15.73 2.07 -14.66
N ARG A 383 -16.74 1.38 -14.15
CA ARG A 383 -18.06 1.33 -14.76
C ARG A 383 -18.96 2.37 -14.09
N PRO A 384 -19.51 3.35 -14.84
CA PRO A 384 -20.54 4.23 -14.31
C PRO A 384 -21.67 3.41 -13.69
N ARG A 385 -22.27 3.92 -12.62
CA ARG A 385 -23.49 3.33 -12.09
C ARG A 385 -24.55 3.35 -13.19
N GLY A 386 -25.07 2.17 -13.54
CA GLY A 386 -26.35 2.08 -14.22
C GLY A 386 -27.44 2.81 -13.42
N PRO A 387 -28.55 3.23 -14.06
CA PRO A 387 -29.64 3.88 -13.34
C PRO A 387 -30.06 3.01 -12.17
N GLN A 388 -30.03 3.56 -10.95
CA GLN A 388 -30.63 2.86 -9.82
C GLN A 388 -32.10 2.64 -10.15
N PRO A 389 -32.65 1.42 -9.98
CA PRO A 389 -34.09 1.24 -10.05
C PRO A 389 -34.68 2.16 -8.98
N HIS A 390 -35.38 3.20 -9.42
CA HIS A 390 -35.98 4.16 -8.51
C HIS A 390 -36.86 3.38 -7.53
N CYS A 391 -36.63 3.57 -6.22
CA CYS A 391 -37.70 3.34 -5.26
C CYS A 391 -38.84 4.29 -5.68
N ALA A 392 -39.85 3.72 -6.36
CA ALA A 392 -41.09 4.42 -6.61
C ALA A 392 -41.61 4.92 -5.26
N ALA A 393 -41.81 6.23 -5.16
CA ALA A 393 -42.50 6.80 -4.02
C ALA A 393 -43.96 6.29 -4.08
N ALA A 394 -44.39 5.69 -2.98
CA ALA A 394 -45.77 5.34 -2.67
C ALA A 394 -46.10 5.97 -1.31
#